data_AF-A0A9P3A7Q2-F1
#
_entry.id   AF-A0A9P3A7Q2-F1
#
_cell.length_a   1.000
_cell.length_b   1.000
_cell.length_c   1.000
_cell.angle_alpha   90.00
_cell.angle_beta   90.00
_cell.angle_gamma   90.00
#
_symmetry.space_group_name_H-M   'P 1'
#
loop_
_entity.id
_entity.type
_entity.pdbx_description
1 polymer ?
#
loop_
_entity_poly.entity_id
_entity_poly.type
_entity_poly.pdbx_seq_one_letter_code
_entity_poly.pdbx_strand_id
1 'polypeptide(L)'
;MASTNGITRNGPRISINCDMGEGYARWKLGPDDELMPLIDYANVACGFHAGDHSIMLKSVRSALRHRVRIGAHPGLDDIKGFGRRRVDVTEDEVYSLALYQLGALKTMVEAEGGKLSHVKVGALLTVLRYPPPLIIQVHGALYFMLRDDPALLRAFLRAHLSLSPSDPIPFFGLAGTAHEAICKEMGIPFVPELFVDIDYNSEGRLLSVPESKVPTEQGIKDKMARILNDRETFDIDLKPLKLAFLDGSYSICLHSDMPTALANVKAAREMVDRFRAEAQGRGA
;
A
#
# COMPACT_ATOMS: atom_id res chain seq x y z
N MET A 1 -14.30 31.64 -10.75
CA MET A 1 -13.46 30.67 -11.48
C MET A 1 -12.91 29.67 -10.46
N ALA A 2 -13.67 28.59 -10.22
CA ALA A 2 -13.25 27.48 -9.37
C ALA A 2 -13.12 26.26 -10.29
N SER A 3 -11.89 25.98 -10.71
CA SER A 3 -11.53 24.80 -11.49
C SER A 3 -10.71 23.90 -10.58
N THR A 4 -11.37 22.92 -9.99
CA THR A 4 -10.72 21.70 -9.51
C THR A 4 -11.57 20.56 -10.07
N ASN A 5 -11.13 20.06 -11.22
CA ASN A 5 -11.70 18.94 -11.95
C ASN A 5 -12.04 17.80 -10.99
N GLY A 6 -13.33 17.69 -10.68
CA GLY A 6 -13.93 16.45 -10.26
C GLY A 6 -13.76 15.47 -11.41
N ILE A 7 -12.81 14.56 -11.27
CA ILE A 7 -12.77 13.35 -12.09
C ILE A 7 -14.09 12.62 -11.79
N THR A 8 -15.02 12.62 -12.74
CA THR A 8 -16.18 11.72 -12.70
C THR A 8 -16.23 10.85 -13.95
N ARG A 9 -16.20 9.52 -13.72
CA ARG A 9 -16.90 8.41 -14.43
C ARG A 9 -16.41 8.13 -15.87
N ASN A 10 -15.85 7.00 -16.29
CA ASN A 10 -15.78 5.61 -15.81
C ASN A 10 -14.50 4.98 -16.38
N GLY A 11 -13.40 5.03 -15.64
CA GLY A 11 -12.18 4.27 -15.95
C GLY A 11 -11.60 3.71 -14.65
N PRO A 12 -10.84 2.60 -14.72
CA PRO A 12 -10.22 2.01 -13.55
C PRO A 12 -9.35 3.04 -12.81
N ARG A 13 -9.53 3.18 -11.50
CA ARG A 13 -8.72 4.06 -10.67
C ARG A 13 -7.38 3.41 -10.42
N ILE A 14 -6.33 3.96 -11.03
CA ILE A 14 -4.95 3.51 -10.88
C ILE A 14 -4.22 4.47 -9.95
N SER A 15 -3.55 3.95 -8.93
CA SER A 15 -2.75 4.70 -7.96
C SER A 15 -1.40 4.07 -7.75
N ILE A 16 -0.45 4.81 -7.17
CA ILE A 16 0.85 4.30 -6.73
C ILE A 16 0.90 4.31 -5.21
N ASN A 17 1.22 3.17 -4.60
CA ASN A 17 1.56 3.07 -3.19
C ASN A 17 3.05 2.68 -3.06
N CYS A 18 3.66 3.07 -1.94
CA CYS A 18 5.04 2.71 -1.64
C CYS A 18 5.22 2.54 -0.14
N ASP A 19 6.10 1.61 0.24
CA ASP A 19 6.46 1.34 1.62
C ASP A 19 7.40 2.44 2.13
N MET A 20 7.10 3.04 3.27
CA MET A 20 7.74 4.27 3.75
C MET A 20 8.06 4.17 5.24
N GLY A 21 9.05 4.94 5.69
CA GLY A 21 9.43 4.97 7.11
C GLY A 21 10.12 3.69 7.57
N GLU A 22 10.79 2.96 6.67
CA GLU A 22 11.40 1.66 6.95
C GLU A 22 12.84 1.75 7.51
N GLY A 23 13.30 2.95 7.88
CA GLY A 23 14.47 3.11 8.74
C GLY A 23 14.21 2.58 10.16
N TYR A 24 15.24 2.56 11.01
CA TYR A 24 15.08 2.23 12.43
C TYR A 24 16.14 2.92 13.26
N ALA A 25 15.75 3.65 14.32
CA ALA A 25 16.66 4.39 15.17
C ALA A 25 17.61 5.30 14.35
N ARG A 26 18.92 4.98 14.34
CA ARG A 26 19.94 5.73 13.59
C ARG A 26 20.07 5.30 12.12
N TRP A 27 19.49 4.16 11.75
CA TRP A 27 19.61 3.59 10.41
C TRP A 27 18.53 4.17 9.50
N LYS A 28 18.96 4.66 8.34
CA LYS A 28 18.07 5.14 7.29
C LYS A 28 17.95 4.05 6.22
N LEU A 29 16.75 3.88 5.70
CA LEU A 29 16.44 3.00 4.59
C LEU A 29 15.46 3.72 3.67
N GLY A 30 15.68 3.61 2.37
CA GLY A 30 14.85 4.27 1.36
C GLY A 30 15.04 5.79 1.25
N PRO A 31 14.87 6.37 0.05
CA PRO A 31 14.87 7.81 -0.16
C PRO A 31 13.49 8.43 0.09
N ASP A 32 12.92 8.24 1.30
CA ASP A 32 11.54 8.62 1.65
C ASP A 32 11.15 10.06 1.27
N ASP A 33 12.05 11.01 1.51
CA ASP A 33 11.79 12.43 1.24
C ASP A 33 11.68 12.71 -0.28
N GLU A 34 12.33 11.91 -1.13
CA GLU A 34 12.26 11.99 -2.60
C GLU A 34 11.09 11.20 -3.18
N LEU A 35 10.69 10.11 -2.52
CA LEU A 35 9.59 9.24 -2.95
C LEU A 35 8.21 9.84 -2.65
N MET A 36 8.06 10.50 -1.49
CA MET A 36 6.77 11.04 -1.03
C MET A 36 6.02 11.89 -2.10
N PRO A 37 6.64 12.84 -2.83
CA PRO A 37 5.92 13.61 -3.85
C PRO A 37 5.49 12.82 -5.09
N LEU A 38 5.95 11.57 -5.26
CA LEU A 38 5.71 10.75 -6.45
C LEU A 38 4.58 9.72 -6.27
N ILE A 39 4.09 9.53 -5.05
CA ILE A 39 3.16 8.45 -4.69
C ILE A 39 1.77 8.99 -4.32
N ASP A 40 0.75 8.15 -4.45
CA ASP A 40 -0.63 8.47 -4.03
C ASP A 40 -0.93 7.98 -2.61
N TYR A 41 -0.23 6.93 -2.16
CA TYR A 41 -0.32 6.33 -0.84
C TYR A 41 1.06 6.00 -0.27
N ALA A 42 1.26 6.20 1.03
CA ALA A 42 2.47 5.86 1.77
C ALA A 42 2.13 4.80 2.83
N ASN A 43 2.64 3.58 2.68
CA ASN A 43 2.47 2.51 3.66
C ASN A 43 3.55 2.69 4.74
N VAL A 44 3.19 3.31 5.86
CA VAL A 44 4.14 3.69 6.92
C VAL A 44 4.38 2.51 7.87
N ALA A 45 5.64 2.13 8.03
CA ALA A 45 6.06 1.08 8.95
C ALA A 45 5.66 1.36 10.41
N CYS A 46 5.23 0.31 11.11
CA CYS A 46 4.57 0.43 12.41
C CYS A 46 5.42 0.01 13.63
N GLY A 47 6.73 -0.21 13.46
CA GLY A 47 7.68 -0.42 14.55
C GLY A 47 8.13 -1.85 14.80
N PHE A 48 7.54 -2.85 14.14
CA PHE A 48 7.82 -4.27 14.40
C PHE A 48 8.78 -4.88 13.36
N HIS A 49 8.62 -4.58 12.07
CA HIS A 49 9.61 -4.98 11.06
C HIS A 49 10.63 -3.87 10.79
N ALA A 50 10.14 -2.62 10.87
CA ALA A 50 10.89 -1.39 10.66
C ALA A 50 10.13 -0.20 11.25
N GLY A 51 10.73 0.98 11.19
CA GLY A 51 10.20 2.21 11.76
C GLY A 51 10.39 2.29 13.27
N ASP A 52 10.38 3.51 13.79
CA ASP A 52 10.22 3.78 15.21
C ASP A 52 9.24 4.96 15.37
N HIS A 53 8.87 5.30 16.61
CA HIS A 53 7.91 6.37 16.86
C HIS A 53 8.30 7.71 16.21
N SER A 54 9.59 8.03 16.13
CA SER A 54 10.09 9.28 15.56
C SER A 54 10.02 9.25 14.03
N ILE A 55 10.44 8.12 13.43
CA ILE A 55 10.36 7.90 11.99
C ILE A 55 8.90 7.89 11.53
N MET A 56 8.02 7.17 12.23
CA MET A 56 6.59 7.11 11.95
C MET A 56 5.96 8.51 11.92
N LEU A 57 6.23 9.33 12.96
CA LEU A 57 5.70 10.69 13.01
C LEU A 57 6.29 11.59 11.91
N LYS A 58 7.58 11.43 11.58
CA LYS A 58 8.21 12.15 10.45
C LYS A 58 7.50 11.78 9.13
N SER A 59 7.25 10.50 8.89
CA SER A 59 6.60 10.00 7.68
C SER A 59 5.16 10.48 7.57
N VAL A 60 4.39 10.45 8.67
CA VAL A 60 3.03 11.02 8.76
C VAL A 60 3.04 12.50 8.37
N ARG A 61 3.90 13.30 9.00
CA ARG A 61 4.03 14.74 8.68
C ARG A 61 4.42 14.97 7.23
N SER A 62 5.33 14.16 6.68
CA SER A 62 5.75 14.28 5.29
C SER A 62 4.62 13.97 4.32
N ALA A 63 3.86 12.89 4.57
CA ALA A 63 2.71 12.51 3.77
C ALA A 63 1.63 13.61 3.80
N LEU A 64 1.30 14.14 4.97
CA LEU A 64 0.34 15.25 5.11
C LEU A 64 0.78 16.50 4.34
N ARG A 65 2.07 16.89 4.42
CA ARG A 65 2.61 18.03 3.66
C ARG A 65 2.46 17.85 2.15
N HIS A 66 2.71 16.64 1.65
CA HIS A 66 2.63 16.31 0.22
C HIS A 66 1.23 15.90 -0.23
N ARG A 67 0.24 15.89 0.67
CA ARG A 67 -1.13 15.41 0.42
C ARG A 67 -1.19 13.96 -0.04
N VAL A 68 -0.24 13.16 0.40
CA VAL A 68 -0.20 11.71 0.22
C VAL A 68 -1.08 11.05 1.27
N ARG A 69 -1.77 9.98 0.86
CA ARG A 69 -2.65 9.24 1.75
C ARG A 69 -1.83 8.26 2.57
N ILE A 70 -2.11 8.16 3.86
CA ILE A 70 -1.30 7.36 4.78
C ILE A 70 -1.90 5.96 4.84
N GLY A 71 -1.08 4.93 4.87
CA GLY A 71 -1.48 3.56 5.15
C GLY A 71 -0.64 3.00 6.28
N ALA A 72 -1.19 2.07 7.05
CA ALA A 72 -0.41 1.27 7.98
C ALA A 72 0.30 0.15 7.23
N HIS A 73 1.59 -0.01 7.56
CA HIS A 73 2.42 -1.10 7.09
C HIS A 73 2.86 -2.02 8.25
N PRO A 74 1.93 -2.81 8.82
CA PRO A 74 2.24 -3.69 9.92
C PRO A 74 3.01 -4.93 9.44
N GLY A 75 4.00 -5.33 10.22
CA GLY A 75 4.80 -6.54 9.97
C GLY A 75 4.87 -7.46 11.19
N LEU A 76 5.56 -8.59 11.03
CA LEU A 76 5.95 -9.43 12.17
C LEU A 76 6.90 -8.66 13.08
N ASP A 77 6.90 -8.99 14.37
CA ASP A 77 7.89 -8.49 15.34
C ASP A 77 9.27 -9.12 15.09
N ASP A 78 9.90 -8.66 14.01
CA ASP A 78 11.16 -9.17 13.51
C ASP A 78 11.97 -8.07 12.81
N ILE A 79 12.42 -7.07 13.58
CA ILE A 79 13.33 -6.02 13.09
C ILE A 79 14.59 -6.62 12.45
N LYS A 80 15.13 -7.71 13.02
CA LYS A 80 16.38 -8.33 12.55
C LYS A 80 16.25 -8.97 11.18
N GLY A 81 15.12 -9.61 10.90
CA GLY A 81 14.79 -10.16 9.60
C GLY A 81 13.97 -9.21 8.73
N PHE A 82 13.81 -7.95 9.14
CA PHE A 82 12.98 -6.96 8.47
C PHE A 82 11.57 -7.47 8.19
N GLY A 83 10.99 -8.30 9.08
CA GLY A 83 9.67 -8.92 8.88
C GLY A 83 9.54 -9.83 7.65
N ARG A 84 10.64 -10.20 6.98
CA ARG A 84 10.66 -11.05 5.78
C ARG A 84 10.82 -12.55 6.09
N ARG A 85 11.05 -12.91 7.36
CA ARG A 85 11.14 -14.31 7.80
C ARG A 85 9.79 -14.78 8.30
N ARG A 86 9.38 -15.99 7.92
CA ARG A 86 8.21 -16.64 8.51
C ARG A 86 8.51 -16.96 9.97
N VAL A 87 7.60 -16.55 10.85
CA VAL A 87 7.59 -16.90 12.28
C VAL A 87 6.25 -17.57 12.56
N ASP A 88 6.26 -18.65 13.33
CA ASP A 88 5.01 -19.29 13.75
C ASP A 88 4.30 -18.37 14.74
N VAL A 89 3.06 -18.01 14.40
CA VAL A 89 2.20 -17.12 15.19
C VAL A 89 0.80 -17.70 15.25
N THR A 90 0.15 -17.50 16.37
CA THR A 90 -1.25 -17.84 16.61
C THR A 90 -2.18 -16.73 16.11
N GLU A 91 -3.47 -17.03 15.98
CA GLU A 91 -4.49 -16.02 15.66
C GLU A 91 -4.53 -14.88 16.69
N ASP A 92 -4.39 -15.20 17.98
CA ASP A 92 -4.41 -14.17 19.05
C ASP A 92 -3.16 -13.27 19.00
N GLU A 93 -2.00 -13.82 18.63
CA GLU A 93 -0.79 -13.03 18.37
C GLU A 93 -0.98 -12.13 17.14
N VAL A 94 -1.56 -12.63 16.05
CA VAL A 94 -1.86 -11.81 14.86
C VAL A 94 -2.88 -10.72 15.16
N TYR A 95 -3.92 -11.01 15.94
CA TYR A 95 -4.89 -10.00 16.38
C TYR A 95 -4.20 -8.89 17.19
N SER A 96 -3.43 -9.28 18.21
CA SER A 96 -2.79 -8.31 19.11
C SER A 96 -1.68 -7.49 18.44
N LEU A 97 -0.84 -8.10 17.59
CA LEU A 97 0.20 -7.38 16.84
C LEU A 97 -0.42 -6.39 15.83
N ALA A 98 -1.52 -6.76 15.18
CA ALA A 98 -2.24 -5.89 14.27
C ALA A 98 -2.87 -4.72 15.04
N LEU A 99 -3.56 -5.00 16.14
CA LEU A 99 -4.20 -3.98 16.97
C LEU A 99 -3.17 -2.94 17.46
N TYR A 100 -2.01 -3.40 17.93
CA TYR A 100 -0.92 -2.54 18.40
C TYR A 100 -0.40 -1.62 17.29
N GLN A 101 -0.02 -2.21 16.15
CA GLN A 101 0.61 -1.47 15.06
C GLN A 101 -0.35 -0.50 14.37
N LEU A 102 -1.58 -0.95 14.10
CA LEU A 102 -2.62 -0.11 13.51
C LEU A 102 -3.02 1.03 14.46
N GLY A 103 -3.15 0.74 15.77
CA GLY A 103 -3.47 1.73 16.79
C GLY A 103 -2.38 2.79 16.98
N ALA A 104 -1.11 2.38 16.92
CA ALA A 104 0.03 3.29 17.01
C ALA A 104 0.01 4.31 15.86
N LEU A 105 -0.07 3.85 14.61
CA LEU A 105 -0.10 4.77 13.46
C LEU A 105 -1.38 5.62 13.45
N LYS A 106 -2.55 5.02 13.76
CA LYS A 106 -3.81 5.75 13.90
C LYS A 106 -3.64 6.98 14.80
N THR A 107 -3.09 6.77 15.98
CA THR A 107 -2.93 7.83 16.99
C THR A 107 -1.98 8.93 16.50
N MET A 108 -0.86 8.56 15.86
CA MET A 108 0.09 9.53 15.30
C MET A 108 -0.53 10.35 14.17
N VAL A 109 -1.30 9.70 13.29
CA VAL A 109 -2.02 10.37 12.21
C VAL A 109 -3.00 11.39 12.80
N GLU A 110 -3.87 10.97 13.72
CA GLU A 110 -4.88 11.84 14.32
C GLU A 110 -4.29 13.01 15.10
N ALA A 111 -3.18 12.79 15.82
CA ALA A 111 -2.48 13.84 16.55
C ALA A 111 -1.95 14.96 15.63
N GLU A 112 -1.62 14.65 14.38
CA GLU A 112 -1.14 15.61 13.37
C GLU A 112 -2.28 16.22 12.54
N GLY A 113 -3.54 16.08 12.99
CA GLY A 113 -4.73 16.55 12.26
C GLY A 113 -5.16 15.61 11.14
N GLY A 114 -4.60 14.40 11.11
CA GLY A 114 -4.99 13.22 10.35
C GLY A 114 -6.44 12.78 10.53
N LYS A 115 -6.94 11.89 9.67
CA LYS A 115 -8.25 11.27 9.80
C LYS A 115 -8.09 9.76 9.72
N LEU A 116 -8.49 9.09 10.79
CA LEU A 116 -8.99 7.73 10.78
C LEU A 116 -10.44 7.75 11.25
N SER A 117 -11.33 8.29 10.42
CA SER A 117 -12.78 8.31 10.63
C SER A 117 -13.29 8.31 12.10
N HIS A 118 -13.15 9.50 12.72
CA HIS A 118 -13.95 10.13 13.80
C HIS A 118 -13.93 9.62 15.27
N VAL A 119 -13.45 10.51 16.18
CA VAL A 119 -14.08 10.85 17.47
C VAL A 119 -14.16 12.38 17.58
N LYS A 120 -15.36 12.93 17.77
CA LYS A 120 -15.60 14.36 18.07
C LYS A 120 -16.01 14.48 19.55
N VAL A 121 -15.19 15.14 20.37
CA VAL A 121 -15.68 15.89 21.54
C VAL A 121 -14.86 17.18 21.68
N GLY A 122 -15.52 18.33 21.51
CA GLY A 122 -15.13 19.62 22.12
C GLY A 122 -14.03 20.47 21.47
N ALA A 123 -14.30 21.12 20.33
CA ALA A 123 -14.09 22.55 20.06
C ALA A 123 -14.03 22.84 18.55
N LEU A 124 -14.50 24.02 18.20
CA LEU A 124 -14.87 24.51 16.88
C LEU A 124 -13.66 24.61 15.92
N LEU A 125 -13.56 23.72 14.93
CA LEU A 125 -12.78 23.95 13.70
C LEU A 125 -13.33 23.07 12.58
N THR A 126 -14.17 23.69 11.75
CA THR A 126 -14.58 23.15 10.45
C THR A 126 -13.36 23.16 9.52
N VAL A 127 -12.54 22.11 9.60
CA VAL A 127 -11.51 21.84 8.60
C VAL A 127 -12.09 20.86 7.60
N LEU A 128 -11.83 21.16 6.33
CA LEU A 128 -12.22 20.46 5.12
C LEU A 128 -12.16 18.92 5.26
N ARG A 129 -12.86 18.18 4.38
CA ARG A 129 -12.72 16.73 4.14
C ARG A 129 -11.30 16.40 3.64
N TYR A 130 -10.32 16.60 4.50
CA TYR A 130 -8.89 16.41 4.38
C TYR A 130 -8.43 16.30 5.84
N PRO A 131 -7.75 15.22 6.23
CA PRO A 131 -6.92 14.39 5.37
C PRO A 131 -7.59 13.07 4.91
N PRO A 132 -6.97 12.38 3.94
CA PRO A 132 -7.46 11.12 3.36
C PRO A 132 -7.65 9.99 4.38
N PRO A 133 -8.52 9.01 4.09
CA PRO A 133 -8.65 7.80 4.92
C PRO A 133 -7.31 7.06 4.94
N LEU A 134 -7.00 6.45 6.09
CA LEU A 134 -5.92 5.48 6.17
C LEU A 134 -6.24 4.28 5.28
N ILE A 135 -5.23 3.48 4.96
CA ILE A 135 -5.29 2.17 4.30
C ILE A 135 -4.46 1.14 5.08
N ILE A 136 -4.70 -0.15 4.89
CA ILE A 136 -3.84 -1.20 5.44
C ILE A 136 -3.17 -1.96 4.30
N GLN A 137 -1.84 -2.04 4.34
CA GLN A 137 -1.04 -2.85 3.42
C GLN A 137 0.02 -3.57 4.25
N VAL A 138 0.00 -4.90 4.28
CA VAL A 138 0.77 -5.69 5.26
C VAL A 138 2.19 -5.95 4.76
N HIS A 139 3.18 -5.92 5.66
CA HIS A 139 4.58 -6.10 5.30
C HIS A 139 5.00 -7.57 5.19
N GLY A 140 5.85 -7.86 4.20
CA GLY A 140 6.77 -9.00 4.20
C GLY A 140 6.11 -10.37 4.38
N ALA A 141 6.66 -11.19 5.27
CA ALA A 141 6.19 -12.55 5.50
C ALA A 141 4.74 -12.60 6.01
N LEU A 142 4.32 -11.61 6.81
CA LEU A 142 2.94 -11.53 7.29
C LEU A 142 1.97 -11.42 6.12
N TYR A 143 2.26 -10.62 5.09
CA TYR A 143 1.43 -10.50 3.90
C TYR A 143 1.13 -11.85 3.24
N PHE A 144 2.16 -12.69 3.09
CA PHE A 144 2.00 -14.02 2.51
C PHE A 144 1.34 -15.01 3.47
N MET A 145 1.58 -14.89 4.77
CA MET A 145 0.90 -15.72 5.78
C MET A 145 -0.60 -15.45 5.79
N LEU A 146 -1.03 -14.18 5.73
CA LEU A 146 -2.45 -13.81 5.65
C LEU A 146 -3.09 -14.24 4.32
N ARG A 147 -2.32 -14.28 3.23
CA ARG A 147 -2.78 -14.84 1.94
C ARG A 147 -3.07 -16.34 2.05
N ASP A 148 -2.18 -17.07 2.71
CA ASP A 148 -2.17 -18.54 2.72
C ASP A 148 -2.97 -19.14 3.89
N ASP A 149 -3.25 -18.36 4.94
CA ASP A 149 -3.99 -18.79 6.13
C ASP A 149 -5.21 -17.88 6.42
N PRO A 150 -6.42 -18.34 6.04
CA PRO A 150 -7.67 -17.63 6.30
C PRO A 150 -7.96 -17.32 7.77
N ALA A 151 -7.46 -18.12 8.71
CA ALA A 151 -7.70 -17.91 10.14
C ALA A 151 -6.88 -16.72 10.64
N LEU A 152 -5.60 -16.67 10.27
CA LEU A 152 -4.73 -15.52 10.57
C LEU A 152 -5.28 -14.23 9.95
N LEU A 153 -5.76 -14.27 8.70
CA LEU A 153 -6.37 -13.10 8.05
C LEU A 153 -7.63 -12.62 8.77
N ARG A 154 -8.52 -13.52 9.20
CA ARG A 154 -9.70 -13.11 10.00
C ARG A 154 -9.29 -12.48 11.33
N ALA A 155 -8.27 -13.01 11.99
CA ALA A 155 -7.75 -12.43 13.23
C ALA A 155 -7.19 -11.02 13.01
N PHE A 156 -6.41 -10.82 11.95
CA PHE A 156 -5.89 -9.51 11.55
C PHE A 156 -7.03 -8.52 11.25
N LEU A 157 -8.00 -8.93 10.44
CA LEU A 157 -9.11 -8.06 10.02
C LEU A 157 -10.09 -7.76 11.17
N ARG A 158 -10.23 -8.66 12.14
CA ARG A 158 -10.95 -8.37 13.40
C ARG A 158 -10.29 -7.23 14.17
N ALA A 159 -8.96 -7.24 14.29
CA ALA A 159 -8.23 -6.15 14.94
C ALA A 159 -8.41 -4.83 14.18
N HIS A 160 -8.34 -4.89 12.84
CA HIS A 160 -8.64 -3.75 11.99
C HIS A 160 -10.05 -3.17 12.26
N LEU A 161 -11.09 -4.00 12.19
CA LEU A 161 -12.48 -3.55 12.40
C LEU A 161 -12.71 -2.98 13.80
N SER A 162 -12.00 -3.48 14.82
CA SER A 162 -12.11 -2.96 16.18
C SER A 162 -11.69 -1.49 16.32
N LEU A 163 -10.82 -1.00 15.42
CA LEU A 163 -10.32 0.37 15.42
C LEU A 163 -11.20 1.33 14.61
N SER A 164 -12.05 0.82 13.72
CA SER A 164 -12.94 1.63 12.86
C SER A 164 -14.20 0.86 12.44
N PRO A 165 -15.07 0.48 13.40
CA PRO A 165 -16.17 -0.45 13.14
C PRO A 165 -17.27 0.12 12.22
N SER A 166 -17.44 1.44 12.20
CA SER A 166 -18.48 2.13 11.41
C SER A 166 -17.99 2.66 10.06
N ASP A 167 -16.68 2.66 9.82
CA ASP A 167 -16.08 3.11 8.56
C ASP A 167 -14.77 2.33 8.30
N PRO A 168 -14.89 1.06 7.87
CA PRO A 168 -13.74 0.20 7.66
C PRO A 168 -12.76 0.78 6.65
N ILE A 169 -11.48 0.67 6.98
CA ILE A 169 -10.37 1.18 6.18
C ILE A 169 -10.12 0.20 5.04
N PRO A 170 -9.87 0.69 3.81
CA PRO A 170 -9.57 -0.22 2.72
C PRO A 170 -8.31 -1.05 2.97
N PHE A 171 -8.41 -2.36 2.72
CA PHE A 171 -7.29 -3.30 2.77
C PHE A 171 -6.71 -3.46 1.36
N PHE A 172 -5.41 -3.28 1.24
CA PHE A 172 -4.66 -3.48 0.01
C PHE A 172 -4.07 -4.90 0.02
N GLY A 173 -4.34 -5.66 -1.04
CA GLY A 173 -3.84 -7.03 -1.12
C GLY A 173 -3.98 -7.66 -2.49
N LEU A 174 -3.50 -8.90 -2.58
CA LEU A 174 -3.59 -9.71 -3.80
C LEU A 174 -5.02 -10.11 -4.14
N ALA A 175 -5.51 -9.65 -5.29
CA ALA A 175 -6.79 -10.11 -5.84
C ALA A 175 -6.75 -11.61 -6.18
N GLY A 176 -7.91 -12.26 -6.14
CA GLY A 176 -8.04 -13.70 -6.38
C GLY A 176 -7.50 -14.59 -5.25
N THR A 177 -7.21 -14.02 -4.07
CA THR A 177 -6.69 -14.75 -2.91
C THR A 177 -7.61 -14.62 -1.69
N ALA A 178 -7.20 -15.22 -0.56
CA ALA A 178 -7.91 -15.07 0.72
C ALA A 178 -8.07 -13.60 1.13
N HIS A 179 -7.12 -12.72 0.77
CA HIS A 179 -7.22 -11.28 1.01
C HIS A 179 -8.54 -10.69 0.50
N GLU A 180 -8.86 -10.90 -0.77
CA GLU A 180 -10.08 -10.40 -1.39
C GLU A 180 -11.33 -11.10 -0.85
N ALA A 181 -11.28 -12.43 -0.77
CA ALA A 181 -12.44 -13.23 -0.36
C ALA A 181 -12.89 -12.91 1.06
N ILE A 182 -11.96 -12.80 2.01
CA ILE A 182 -12.26 -12.54 3.42
C ILE A 182 -12.58 -11.06 3.66
N CYS A 183 -11.92 -10.12 2.97
CA CYS A 183 -12.34 -8.70 3.05
C CYS A 183 -13.80 -8.55 2.62
N LYS A 184 -14.21 -9.22 1.53
CA LYS A 184 -15.60 -9.24 1.06
C LYS A 184 -16.54 -9.89 2.08
N GLU A 185 -16.17 -11.02 2.66
CA GLU A 185 -16.93 -11.71 3.71
C GLU A 185 -17.18 -10.80 4.93
N MET A 186 -16.16 -10.03 5.33
CA MET A 186 -16.18 -9.19 6.53
C MET A 186 -16.65 -7.74 6.27
N GLY A 187 -17.06 -7.41 5.04
CA GLY A 187 -17.56 -6.08 4.68
C GLY A 187 -16.47 -4.99 4.65
N ILE A 188 -15.21 -5.37 4.45
CA ILE A 188 -14.06 -4.46 4.40
C ILE A 188 -13.79 -4.08 2.94
N PRO A 189 -13.69 -2.78 2.59
CA PRO A 189 -13.32 -2.36 1.25
C PRO A 189 -11.98 -2.95 0.84
N PHE A 190 -11.92 -3.58 -0.32
CA PHE A 190 -10.70 -4.20 -0.84
C PHE A 190 -10.16 -3.39 -2.03
N VAL A 191 -8.84 -3.23 -2.09
CA VAL A 191 -8.15 -2.65 -3.24
C VAL A 191 -7.11 -3.65 -3.74
N PRO A 192 -7.26 -4.14 -4.98
CA PRO A 192 -6.25 -4.98 -5.62
C PRO A 192 -4.89 -4.27 -5.67
N GLU A 193 -3.86 -4.99 -5.26
CA GLU A 193 -2.48 -4.55 -5.33
C GLU A 193 -1.74 -5.20 -6.49
N LEU A 194 -1.01 -4.39 -7.24
CA LEU A 194 -0.21 -4.79 -8.39
C LEU A 194 1.25 -4.45 -8.14
N PHE A 195 2.10 -5.45 -8.12
CA PHE A 195 3.54 -5.26 -8.03
C PHE A 195 4.16 -5.17 -9.42
N VAL A 196 5.10 -4.25 -9.60
CA VAL A 196 5.83 -4.05 -10.86
C VAL A 196 7.34 -4.27 -10.69
N ASP A 197 7.81 -4.15 -9.46
CA ASP A 197 9.19 -4.33 -9.01
C ASP A 197 9.45 -5.74 -8.43
N ILE A 198 8.40 -6.52 -8.22
CA ILE A 198 8.42 -7.94 -7.84
C ILE A 198 7.81 -8.78 -8.98
N ASP A 199 8.35 -9.97 -9.19
CA ASP A 199 7.95 -10.83 -10.30
C ASP A 199 6.78 -11.75 -9.92
N TYR A 200 6.04 -12.18 -10.93
CA TYR A 200 5.03 -13.23 -10.84
C TYR A 200 5.56 -14.51 -11.49
N ASN A 201 5.10 -15.66 -11.02
CA ASN A 201 5.30 -16.91 -11.76
C ASN A 201 4.26 -17.07 -12.89
N SER A 202 4.37 -18.15 -13.65
CA SER A 202 3.48 -18.47 -14.78
C SER A 202 2.00 -18.65 -14.39
N GLU A 203 1.71 -18.92 -13.11
CA GLU A 203 0.35 -19.06 -12.58
C GLU A 203 -0.21 -17.71 -12.08
N GLY A 204 0.54 -16.61 -12.19
CA GLY A 204 0.13 -15.30 -11.70
C GLY A 204 0.25 -15.12 -10.20
N ARG A 205 0.99 -16.01 -9.51
CA ARG A 205 1.32 -15.85 -8.09
C ARG A 205 2.51 -14.90 -7.94
N LEU A 206 2.36 -13.91 -7.07
CA LEU A 206 3.46 -13.03 -6.69
C LEU A 206 4.57 -13.83 -5.99
N LEU A 207 5.80 -13.68 -6.46
CA LEU A 207 7.00 -14.25 -5.86
C LEU A 207 7.47 -13.45 -4.65
N SER A 208 8.36 -14.03 -3.84
CA SER A 208 9.05 -13.26 -2.81
C SER A 208 10.16 -12.41 -3.41
N VAL A 209 10.65 -11.43 -2.65
CA VAL A 209 11.75 -10.55 -3.09
C VAL A 209 13.03 -11.34 -3.43
N PRO A 210 13.47 -12.34 -2.63
CA PRO A 210 14.64 -13.15 -2.99
C PRO A 210 14.45 -14.02 -4.25
N GLU A 211 13.22 -14.31 -4.64
CA GLU A 211 12.89 -15.11 -5.82
C GLU A 211 12.70 -14.24 -7.09
N SER A 212 12.64 -12.91 -6.93
CA SER A 212 12.43 -11.96 -8.02
C SER A 212 13.74 -11.40 -8.56
N LYS A 213 13.72 -10.98 -9.83
CA LYS A 213 14.84 -10.26 -10.43
C LYS A 213 14.89 -8.83 -9.90
N VAL A 214 16.10 -8.27 -9.79
CA VAL A 214 16.26 -6.85 -9.44
C VAL A 214 15.64 -5.99 -10.55
N PRO A 215 14.67 -5.14 -10.26
CA PRO A 215 14.02 -4.32 -11.27
C PRO A 215 14.95 -3.22 -11.77
N THR A 216 14.81 -2.91 -13.07
CA THR A 216 15.45 -1.78 -13.72
C THR A 216 14.40 -0.75 -14.12
N GLU A 217 14.81 0.52 -14.26
CA GLU A 217 13.90 1.58 -14.70
C GLU A 217 13.19 1.22 -16.02
N GLN A 218 13.92 0.69 -17.00
CA GLN A 218 13.35 0.28 -18.27
C GLN A 218 12.38 -0.90 -18.10
N GLY A 219 12.73 -1.90 -17.26
CA GLY A 219 11.85 -3.02 -16.97
C GLY A 219 10.53 -2.59 -16.33
N ILE A 220 10.54 -1.58 -15.45
CA ILE A 220 9.32 -0.98 -14.90
C ILE A 220 8.51 -0.30 -16.01
N LYS A 221 9.14 0.48 -16.89
CA LYS A 221 8.45 1.14 -18.02
C LYS A 221 7.79 0.13 -18.94
N ASP A 222 8.49 -0.95 -19.27
CA ASP A 222 7.99 -2.01 -20.15
C ASP A 222 6.80 -2.75 -19.53
N LYS A 223 6.91 -3.17 -18.25
CA LYS A 223 5.79 -3.78 -17.50
C LYS A 223 4.59 -2.84 -17.44
N MET A 224 4.82 -1.58 -17.07
CA MET A 224 3.78 -0.56 -16.95
C MET A 224 3.09 -0.27 -18.28
N ALA A 225 3.83 -0.20 -19.38
CA ALA A 225 3.24 0.01 -20.71
C ALA A 225 2.26 -1.12 -21.06
N ARG A 226 2.67 -2.38 -20.83
CA ARG A 226 1.81 -3.54 -21.05
C ARG A 226 0.58 -3.54 -20.14
N ILE A 227 0.77 -3.23 -18.85
CA ILE A 227 -0.32 -3.19 -17.86
C ILE A 227 -1.38 -2.16 -18.24
N LEU A 228 -0.94 -0.96 -18.61
CA LEU A 228 -1.82 0.18 -18.85
C LEU A 228 -2.53 0.09 -20.22
N ASN A 229 -1.83 -0.40 -21.24
CA ASN A 229 -2.35 -0.46 -22.61
C ASN A 229 -3.04 -1.78 -22.92
N ASP A 230 -2.45 -2.90 -22.51
CA ASP A 230 -2.85 -4.24 -22.94
C ASP A 230 -3.60 -5.02 -21.85
N ARG A 231 -3.65 -4.48 -20.61
CA ARG A 231 -4.24 -5.16 -19.44
C ARG A 231 -3.58 -6.50 -19.13
N GLU A 232 -2.27 -6.56 -19.38
CA GLU A 232 -1.42 -7.71 -19.14
C GLU A 232 -0.10 -7.28 -18.51
N THR A 233 0.56 -8.17 -17.79
CA THR A 233 1.93 -7.99 -17.31
C THR A 233 2.82 -9.10 -17.87
N PHE A 234 4.02 -9.26 -17.31
CA PHE A 234 4.93 -10.35 -17.61
C PHE A 234 5.12 -11.24 -16.39
N ASP A 235 5.31 -12.54 -16.62
CA ASP A 235 5.89 -13.43 -15.62
C ASP A 235 7.43 -13.23 -15.53
N ILE A 236 8.07 -13.94 -14.61
CA ILE A 236 9.52 -13.89 -14.41
C ILE A 236 10.34 -14.28 -15.66
N ASP A 237 9.76 -15.07 -16.57
CA ASP A 237 10.38 -15.50 -17.83
C ASP A 237 10.05 -14.57 -19.01
N LEU A 238 9.44 -13.40 -18.74
CA LEU A 238 9.00 -12.41 -19.71
C LEU A 238 7.90 -12.90 -20.66
N LYS A 239 7.14 -13.92 -20.24
CA LYS A 239 5.95 -14.36 -20.99
C LYS A 239 4.74 -13.49 -20.62
N PRO A 240 3.84 -13.23 -21.57
CA PRO A 240 2.57 -12.55 -21.29
C PRO A 240 1.79 -13.21 -20.16
N LEU A 241 1.35 -12.40 -19.19
CA LEU A 241 0.57 -12.84 -18.04
C LEU A 241 -0.66 -11.95 -17.87
N LYS A 242 -1.85 -12.54 -17.94
CA LYS A 242 -3.10 -11.82 -17.72
C LYS A 242 -3.52 -11.89 -16.26
N LEU A 243 -3.70 -10.74 -15.63
CA LEU A 243 -4.24 -10.61 -14.28
C LEU A 243 -5.67 -10.06 -14.35
N ALA A 244 -6.64 -10.83 -13.84
CA ALA A 244 -8.07 -10.54 -14.04
C ALA A 244 -8.52 -9.18 -13.49
N PHE A 245 -7.85 -8.65 -12.46
CA PHE A 245 -8.23 -7.38 -11.83
C PHE A 245 -7.73 -6.13 -12.58
N LEU A 246 -6.93 -6.28 -13.64
CA LEU A 246 -6.36 -5.14 -14.39
C LEU A 246 -7.41 -4.33 -15.17
N ASP A 247 -8.61 -4.89 -15.37
CA ASP A 247 -9.76 -4.17 -15.93
C ASP A 247 -10.42 -3.23 -14.90
N GLY A 248 -10.15 -3.44 -13.61
CA GLY A 248 -10.70 -2.69 -12.47
C GLY A 248 -9.71 -1.68 -11.88
N SER A 249 -10.10 -1.11 -10.73
CA SER A 249 -9.22 -0.20 -9.98
C SER A 249 -8.17 -0.99 -9.19
N TYR A 250 -6.94 -0.52 -9.18
CA TYR A 250 -5.84 -1.15 -8.46
C TYR A 250 -4.78 -0.13 -8.03
N SER A 251 -3.95 -0.51 -7.07
CA SER A 251 -2.79 0.27 -6.67
C SER A 251 -1.51 -0.46 -7.07
N ILE A 252 -0.62 0.25 -7.75
CA ILE A 252 0.73 -0.21 -8.08
C ILE A 252 1.60 -0.05 -6.84
N CYS A 253 2.11 -1.15 -6.31
CA CYS A 253 3.03 -1.18 -5.18
C CYS A 253 4.48 -1.15 -5.68
N LEU A 254 5.30 -0.34 -5.01
CA LEU A 254 6.75 -0.28 -5.19
C LEU A 254 7.43 -0.24 -3.82
N HIS A 255 8.55 -0.93 -3.67
CA HIS A 255 9.29 -1.02 -2.42
C HIS A 255 10.39 0.05 -2.35
N SER A 256 10.53 0.71 -1.20
CA SER A 256 11.53 1.77 -0.99
C SER A 256 12.91 1.24 -0.57
N ASP A 257 12.99 -0.01 -0.12
CA ASP A 257 14.22 -0.64 0.38
C ASP A 257 15.17 -1.13 -0.73
N MET A 258 14.73 -1.07 -2.00
CA MET A 258 15.55 -1.43 -3.15
C MET A 258 16.52 -0.30 -3.54
N PRO A 259 17.76 -0.60 -3.98
CA PRO A 259 18.68 0.42 -4.49
C PRO A 259 18.11 1.21 -5.69
N THR A 260 17.22 0.60 -6.47
CA THR A 260 16.58 1.20 -7.65
C THR A 260 15.25 1.89 -7.33
N ALA A 261 14.82 1.95 -6.06
CA ALA A 261 13.49 2.42 -5.66
C ALA A 261 13.08 3.76 -6.28
N LEU A 262 13.95 4.78 -6.19
CA LEU A 262 13.65 6.11 -6.74
C LEU A 262 13.47 6.09 -8.26
N ALA A 263 14.31 5.35 -8.97
CA ALA A 263 14.20 5.23 -10.43
C ALA A 263 12.91 4.49 -10.81
N ASN A 264 12.59 3.41 -10.10
CA ASN A 264 11.39 2.61 -10.34
C ASN A 264 10.11 3.43 -10.10
N VAL A 265 10.04 4.19 -8.99
CA VAL A 265 8.88 5.02 -8.66
C VAL A 265 8.73 6.18 -9.65
N LYS A 266 9.83 6.82 -10.07
CA LYS A 266 9.80 7.84 -11.13
C LYS A 266 9.26 7.27 -12.44
N ALA A 267 9.75 6.11 -12.86
CA ALA A 267 9.27 5.43 -14.06
C ALA A 267 7.77 5.10 -13.97
N ALA A 268 7.31 4.53 -12.86
CA ALA A 268 5.90 4.21 -12.67
C ALA A 268 5.02 5.46 -12.69
N ARG A 269 5.44 6.55 -12.01
CA ARG A 269 4.74 7.84 -12.02
C ARG A 269 4.64 8.42 -13.43
N GLU A 270 5.74 8.46 -14.16
CA GLU A 270 5.80 8.92 -15.55
C GLU A 270 4.79 8.17 -16.44
N MET A 271 4.71 6.84 -16.29
CA MET A 271 3.77 6.01 -17.06
C MET A 271 2.31 6.26 -16.67
N VAL A 272 2.01 6.35 -15.37
CA VAL A 272 0.64 6.62 -14.89
C VAL A 272 0.16 7.99 -15.34
N ASP A 273 1.01 9.02 -15.26
CA ASP A 273 0.65 10.38 -15.63
C ASP A 273 0.43 10.52 -17.13
N ARG A 274 1.28 9.87 -17.95
CA ARG A 274 1.06 9.77 -19.41
C ARG A 274 -0.27 9.10 -19.73
N PHE A 275 -0.54 7.94 -19.15
CA PHE A 275 -1.79 7.22 -19.36
C PHE A 275 -3.02 8.06 -18.97
N ARG A 276 -2.96 8.78 -17.84
CA ARG A 276 -4.03 9.68 -17.40
C ARG A 276 -4.23 10.85 -18.37
N ALA A 277 -3.15 11.45 -18.88
CA ALA A 277 -3.22 12.56 -19.84
C ALA A 277 -3.85 12.10 -21.18
N GLU A 278 -3.45 10.93 -21.68
CA GLU A 278 -4.03 10.35 -22.91
C GLU A 278 -5.51 10.00 -22.74
N ALA A 279 -5.90 9.44 -21.60
CA ALA A 279 -7.29 9.14 -21.31
C ALA A 279 -8.18 10.40 -21.25
N GLN A 280 -7.64 11.52 -20.76
CA GLN A 280 -8.35 12.81 -20.74
C GLN A 280 -8.47 13.42 -22.14
N GLY A 281 -7.44 13.26 -22.99
CA GLY A 281 -7.46 13.75 -24.38
C GLY A 281 -8.40 12.97 -25.31
N ARG A 282 -8.72 11.70 -25.01
CA ARG A 282 -9.69 10.88 -25.78
C ARG A 282 -11.15 11.15 -25.42
N GLY A 283 -11.42 11.91 -24.36
CA GLY A 283 -12.77 12.24 -23.88
C GLY A 283 -13.22 13.67 -24.20
N ALA A 284 -12.40 14.46 -24.90
CA ALA A 284 -12.70 15.80 -25.40
C ALA A 284 -13.02 15.75 -26.90
#